data_AF-A0A1Q3JZR4-F1
#
_entry.id   AF-A0A1Q3JZR4-F1
#
_cell.length_a   1.000
_cell.length_b   1.000
_cell.length_c   1.000
_cell.angle_alpha   90.00
_cell.angle_beta   90.00
_cell.angle_gamma   90.00
#
_symmetry.space_group_name_H-M   'P 1'
#
loop_
_entity.id
_entity.type
_entity.pdbx_description
1 polymer ?
#
loop_
_entity_poly.entity_id
_entity_poly.type
_entity_poly.pdbx_seq_one_letter_code
_entity_poly.pdbx_strand_id
1 'polypeptide(L)'
;MTRSSLGRTLRRAYWILGLVLAISLVAKLANQIPGLADTPAERVLASLYDYLKDMALVLVTVVAAYLANVFQKRALFLSALKEEWHNIVKAKSALFTYTQREAPTQAEYFAAFCTISESLDNMRAVYANVGETHKQIGLYPYAPLHDMRRALQSIEPEAGRQVTAEDRKLARDAILQSFYALRETFLEELDLEAPDNPLLIHNGRRMKKPGAPGWARRRQSRQHRYQDRNTPADPRITTFLTQLYDREQTTAKPWREVAAKPTGAVETKASPPAEAAAQT
;
A
#
# COMPACT_ATOMS: atom_id res chain seq x y z
N MET A 1 2.02 -13.78 5.28
CA MET A 1 1.65 -14.76 4.25
C MET A 1 1.79 -14.10 2.88
N THR A 2 2.74 -14.58 2.07
CA THR A 2 3.08 -14.02 0.75
C THR A 2 1.98 -14.29 -0.28
N ARG A 3 1.98 -13.54 -1.39
CA ARG A 3 0.99 -13.72 -2.47
C ARG A 3 0.97 -15.14 -3.03
N SER A 4 2.14 -15.73 -3.27
CA SER A 4 2.26 -17.10 -3.80
C SER A 4 1.72 -18.17 -2.85
N SER A 5 1.86 -17.97 -1.53
CA SER A 5 1.29 -18.87 -0.53
C SER A 5 -0.23 -18.74 -0.46
N LEU A 6 -0.77 -17.52 -0.57
CA LEU A 6 -2.22 -17.26 -0.64
C LEU A 6 -2.85 -17.90 -1.87
N GLY A 7 -2.27 -17.70 -3.04
CA GLY A 7 -2.77 -18.32 -4.27
C GLY A 7 -2.81 -19.84 -4.19
N ARG A 8 -1.79 -20.47 -3.60
CA ARG A 8 -1.75 -21.93 -3.38
C ARG A 8 -2.85 -22.38 -2.41
N THR A 9 -3.02 -21.68 -1.30
CA THR A 9 -4.05 -22.02 -0.30
C THR A 9 -5.46 -21.88 -0.86
N LEU A 10 -5.77 -20.75 -1.52
CA LEU A 10 -7.07 -20.52 -2.14
C LEU A 10 -7.36 -21.53 -3.24
N ARG A 11 -6.38 -21.83 -4.10
CA ARG A 11 -6.54 -22.84 -5.16
C ARG A 11 -6.88 -24.22 -4.60
N ARG A 12 -6.23 -24.64 -3.51
CA ARG A 12 -6.55 -25.89 -2.81
C ARG A 12 -7.96 -25.86 -2.21
N ALA A 13 -8.34 -24.75 -1.57
CA ALA A 13 -9.68 -24.59 -0.99
C ALA A 13 -10.77 -24.67 -2.07
N TYR A 14 -10.59 -23.97 -3.21
CA TYR A 14 -11.52 -24.04 -4.33
C TYR A 14 -11.58 -25.43 -4.97
N TRP A 15 -10.44 -26.12 -5.08
CA TRP A 15 -10.42 -27.50 -5.58
C TRP A 15 -11.20 -28.45 -4.67
N ILE A 16 -11.00 -28.38 -3.35
CA ILE A 16 -11.71 -29.20 -2.37
C ILE A 16 -13.20 -28.88 -2.42
N LEU A 17 -13.58 -27.60 -2.44
CA LEU A 17 -14.97 -27.19 -2.53
C LEU A 17 -15.61 -27.68 -3.84
N GLY A 18 -14.92 -27.54 -4.97
CA GLY A 18 -15.37 -28.03 -6.27
C GLY A 18 -15.56 -29.55 -6.27
N LEU A 19 -14.64 -30.30 -5.65
CA LEU A 19 -14.75 -31.75 -5.49
C LEU A 19 -15.97 -32.14 -4.63
N VAL A 20 -16.17 -31.49 -3.49
CA VAL A 20 -17.32 -31.75 -2.61
C VAL A 20 -18.64 -31.45 -3.33
N LEU A 21 -18.70 -30.35 -4.09
CA LEU A 21 -19.88 -30.00 -4.88
C LEU A 21 -20.12 -31.00 -6.02
N ALA A 22 -19.06 -31.44 -6.71
CA ALA A 22 -19.17 -32.45 -7.76
C ALA A 22 -19.64 -33.80 -7.21
N ILE A 23 -19.09 -34.25 -6.07
CA ILE A 23 -19.53 -35.48 -5.40
C ILE A 23 -20.99 -35.35 -4.95
N SER A 24 -21.37 -34.22 -4.35
CA SER A 24 -22.75 -33.95 -3.94
C SER A 24 -23.71 -33.98 -5.13
N LEU A 25 -23.30 -33.43 -6.27
CA LEU A 25 -24.10 -33.40 -7.49
C LEU A 25 -24.28 -34.82 -8.08
N VAL A 26 -23.20 -35.58 -8.19
CA VAL A 26 -23.23 -36.97 -8.67
C VAL A 26 -24.09 -37.83 -7.74
N ALA A 27 -23.93 -37.67 -6.43
CA ALA A 27 -24.70 -38.41 -5.45
C ALA A 27 -26.20 -38.08 -5.52
N LYS A 28 -26.55 -36.81 -5.72
CA LYS A 28 -27.94 -36.38 -5.89
C LYS A 28 -28.59 -36.91 -7.18
N LEU A 29 -27.81 -37.06 -8.25
CA LEU A 29 -28.28 -37.54 -9.55
C LEU A 29 -28.10 -39.05 -9.76
N ALA A 30 -27.61 -39.78 -8.75
CA ALA A 30 -27.25 -41.20 -8.88
C ALA A 30 -28.40 -42.08 -9.38
N ASN A 31 -29.64 -41.78 -8.98
CA ASN A 31 -30.86 -42.47 -9.41
C ASN A 31 -31.27 -42.21 -10.87
N GLN A 32 -30.70 -41.17 -11.52
CA GLN A 32 -30.97 -40.79 -12.90
C GLN A 32 -29.85 -41.24 -13.86
N ILE A 33 -28.76 -41.81 -13.33
CA ILE A 33 -27.61 -42.24 -14.14
C ILE A 33 -27.80 -43.70 -14.57
N PRO A 34 -27.98 -43.98 -15.88
CA PRO A 34 -28.11 -45.34 -16.38
C PRO A 34 -26.83 -46.14 -16.09
N GLY A 35 -26.95 -47.26 -15.36
CA GLY A 35 -25.84 -48.11 -14.91
C GLY A 35 -25.45 -47.96 -13.43
N LEU A 36 -25.94 -46.93 -12.73
CA LEU A 36 -25.81 -46.78 -11.27
C LEU A 36 -27.13 -46.99 -10.51
N ALA A 37 -28.27 -46.79 -11.17
CA ALA A 37 -29.58 -47.03 -10.56
C ALA A 37 -29.75 -48.49 -10.09
N ASP A 38 -30.35 -48.66 -8.90
CA ASP A 38 -30.60 -49.92 -8.19
C ASP A 38 -29.33 -50.70 -7.78
N THR A 39 -28.15 -50.09 -7.86
CA THR A 39 -26.89 -50.71 -7.44
C THR A 39 -26.56 -50.41 -5.96
N PRO A 40 -25.73 -51.23 -5.29
CA PRO A 40 -25.23 -50.90 -3.95
C PRO A 40 -24.46 -49.58 -3.91
N ALA A 41 -23.87 -49.14 -5.03
CA ALA A 41 -23.17 -47.87 -5.14
C ALA A 41 -24.11 -46.66 -5.02
N GLU A 42 -25.34 -46.76 -5.52
CA GLU A 42 -26.36 -45.71 -5.36
C GLU A 42 -26.67 -45.45 -3.89
N ARG A 43 -26.89 -46.51 -3.10
CA ARG A 43 -27.22 -46.40 -1.68
C ARG A 43 -26.12 -45.72 -0.86
N VAL A 44 -24.87 -46.04 -1.19
CA VAL A 44 -23.68 -45.41 -0.57
C VAL A 44 -23.61 -43.93 -0.94
N LEU A 45 -23.84 -43.58 -2.22
CA LEU A 45 -23.85 -42.18 -2.67
C LEU A 45 -24.97 -41.37 -2.02
N ALA A 46 -26.19 -41.92 -1.94
CA ALA A 46 -27.31 -41.25 -1.28
C ALA A 46 -27.03 -41.00 0.21
N SER A 47 -26.48 -42.00 0.91
CA SER A 47 -26.07 -41.86 2.32
C SER A 47 -24.98 -40.81 2.52
N LEU A 48 -24.00 -40.74 1.59
CA LEU A 48 -22.96 -39.72 1.60
C LEU A 48 -23.54 -38.32 1.37
N TYR A 49 -24.50 -38.17 0.44
CA TYR A 49 -25.19 -36.91 0.20
C TYR A 49 -25.96 -36.44 1.44
N ASP A 50 -26.72 -37.33 2.09
CA ASP A 50 -27.45 -36.95 3.32
C ASP A 50 -26.50 -36.56 4.44
N TYR A 51 -25.39 -37.30 4.63
CA TYR A 51 -24.35 -36.91 5.58
C TYR A 51 -23.75 -35.53 5.26
N LEU A 52 -23.39 -35.26 3.99
CA LEU A 52 -22.84 -33.98 3.56
C LEU A 52 -23.86 -32.84 3.72
N LYS A 53 -25.14 -33.10 3.45
CA LYS A 53 -26.25 -32.17 3.63
C LYS A 53 -26.43 -31.82 5.11
N ASP A 54 -26.45 -32.82 5.98
CA ASP A 54 -26.63 -32.65 7.42
C ASP A 54 -25.43 -31.92 8.05
N MET A 55 -24.22 -32.19 7.55
CA MET A 55 -22.99 -31.53 7.98
C MET A 55 -22.69 -30.23 7.22
N ALA A 56 -23.53 -29.82 6.26
CA ALA A 56 -23.24 -28.69 5.37
C ALA A 56 -22.98 -27.39 6.15
N LEU A 57 -23.77 -27.13 7.20
CA LEU A 57 -23.60 -25.95 8.04
C LEU A 57 -22.22 -25.97 8.76
N VAL A 58 -21.83 -27.12 9.31
CA VAL A 58 -20.53 -27.31 9.97
C VAL A 58 -19.39 -27.14 8.96
N LEU A 59 -19.54 -27.70 7.76
CA LEU A 59 -18.54 -27.57 6.71
C LEU A 59 -18.38 -26.11 6.25
N VAL A 60 -19.48 -25.41 5.99
CA VAL A 60 -19.46 -23.99 5.61
C VAL A 60 -18.81 -23.13 6.68
N THR A 61 -19.16 -23.35 7.95
CA THR A 61 -18.57 -22.60 9.07
C THR A 61 -17.07 -22.85 9.23
N VAL A 62 -16.62 -24.10 9.13
CA VAL A 62 -15.18 -24.44 9.17
C VAL A 62 -14.43 -23.80 8.01
N VAL A 63 -14.97 -23.87 6.78
CA VAL A 63 -14.36 -23.24 5.60
C VAL A 63 -14.30 -21.72 5.75
N ALA A 64 -15.38 -21.09 6.21
CA ALA A 64 -15.43 -19.65 6.45
C ALA A 64 -14.41 -19.22 7.51
N ALA A 65 -14.30 -19.94 8.63
CA ALA A 65 -13.32 -19.68 9.66
C ALA A 65 -11.88 -19.83 9.14
N TYR A 66 -11.62 -20.86 8.33
CA TYR A 66 -10.31 -21.06 7.70
C TYR A 66 -9.95 -19.91 6.74
N LEU A 67 -10.88 -19.52 5.86
CA LEU A 67 -10.68 -18.40 4.93
C LEU A 67 -10.46 -17.09 5.70
N ALA A 68 -11.25 -16.83 6.74
CA ALA A 68 -11.08 -15.66 7.60
C ALA A 68 -9.68 -15.60 8.22
N ASN A 69 -9.18 -16.72 8.77
CA ASN A 69 -7.82 -16.81 9.31
C ASN A 69 -6.75 -16.56 8.23
N VAL A 70 -6.94 -17.08 7.02
CA VAL A 70 -6.02 -16.86 5.88
C VAL A 70 -5.99 -15.37 5.49
N PHE A 71 -7.14 -14.72 5.37
CA PHE A 71 -7.23 -13.29 5.06
C PHE A 71 -6.65 -12.43 6.19
N GLN A 72 -6.88 -12.79 7.45
CA GLN A 72 -6.28 -12.11 8.60
C GLN A 72 -4.75 -12.19 8.57
N LYS A 73 -4.18 -13.37 8.28
CA LYS A 73 -2.73 -13.53 8.11
C LYS A 73 -2.16 -12.74 6.93
N ARG A 74 -2.91 -12.60 5.84
CA ARG A 74 -2.51 -11.74 4.70
C ARG A 74 -2.55 -10.27 5.08
N ALA A 75 -3.60 -9.81 5.76
CA ALA A 75 -3.75 -8.42 6.18
C ALA A 75 -2.62 -7.99 7.14
N LEU A 76 -2.30 -8.81 8.15
CA LEU A 76 -1.18 -8.57 9.06
C LEU A 76 0.16 -8.49 8.32
N PHE A 77 0.36 -9.39 7.36
CA PHE A 77 1.57 -9.39 6.54
C PHE A 77 1.69 -8.14 5.65
N LEU A 78 0.60 -7.72 5.01
CA LEU A 78 0.58 -6.48 4.22
C LEU A 78 0.85 -5.25 5.11
N SER A 79 0.36 -5.25 6.36
CA SER A 79 0.67 -4.19 7.32
C SER A 79 2.16 -4.13 7.63
N ALA A 80 2.77 -5.28 7.95
CA ALA A 80 4.21 -5.37 8.20
C ALA A 80 5.04 -4.94 6.97
N LEU A 81 4.62 -5.34 5.76
CA LEU A 81 5.30 -4.91 4.52
C LEU A 81 5.20 -3.40 4.28
N LYS A 82 4.08 -2.76 4.63
CA LYS A 82 3.93 -1.29 4.51
C LYS A 82 4.87 -0.56 5.46
N GLU A 83 5.03 -1.09 6.67
CA GLU A 83 5.99 -0.56 7.65
C GLU A 83 7.43 -0.74 7.15
N GLU A 84 7.78 -1.91 6.62
CA GLU A 84 9.10 -2.12 6.03
C GLU A 84 9.36 -1.23 4.82
N TRP A 85 8.37 -1.03 3.95
CA TRP A 85 8.49 -0.07 2.86
C TRP A 85 8.79 1.34 3.36
N HIS A 86 8.12 1.77 4.45
CA HIS A 86 8.41 3.06 5.08
C HIS A 86 9.86 3.13 5.59
N ASN A 87 10.34 2.07 6.26
CA ASN A 87 11.72 1.98 6.76
C ASN A 87 12.73 2.04 5.62
N ILE A 88 12.48 1.34 4.51
CA ILE A 88 13.32 1.38 3.31
C ILE A 88 13.37 2.78 2.70
N VAL A 89 12.22 3.48 2.61
CA VAL A 89 12.15 4.86 2.11
C VAL A 89 12.93 5.81 3.02
N LYS A 90 12.86 5.61 4.35
CA LYS A 90 13.65 6.36 5.33
C LYS A 90 15.15 6.11 5.16
N ALA A 91 15.57 4.86 5.01
CA ALA A 91 16.96 4.49 4.73
C ALA A 91 17.46 5.14 3.44
N LYS A 92 16.71 5.02 2.34
CA LYS A 92 17.03 5.69 1.06
C LYS A 92 17.20 7.21 1.23
N SER A 93 16.34 7.83 2.03
CA SER A 93 16.39 9.28 2.26
C SER A 93 17.62 9.69 3.08
N ALA A 94 17.97 8.91 4.12
CA ALA A 94 19.18 9.13 4.91
C ALA A 94 20.44 8.99 4.06
N LEU A 95 20.53 7.90 3.28
CA LEU A 95 21.63 7.64 2.35
C LEU A 95 21.76 8.75 1.30
N PHE A 96 20.66 9.14 0.65
CA PHE A 96 20.66 10.23 -0.32
C PHE A 96 21.12 11.55 0.29
N THR A 97 20.61 11.89 1.48
CA THR A 97 21.00 13.11 2.20
C THR A 97 22.49 13.11 2.53
N TYR A 98 23.03 11.97 3.00
CA TYR A 98 24.45 11.82 3.26
C TYR A 98 25.29 12.10 2.01
N THR A 99 24.93 11.51 0.87
CA THR A 99 25.68 11.70 -0.39
C THR A 99 25.63 13.12 -0.95
N GLN A 100 24.69 13.97 -0.50
CA GLN A 100 24.57 15.37 -0.93
C GLN A 100 25.48 16.30 -0.13
N ARG A 101 25.99 15.87 1.02
CA ARG A 101 26.86 16.70 1.85
C ARG A 101 28.26 16.77 1.27
N GLU A 102 28.84 17.96 1.30
CA GLU A 102 30.20 18.20 0.81
C GLU A 102 31.26 17.71 1.78
N ALA A 103 31.03 17.91 3.08
CA ALA A 103 31.91 17.48 4.17
C ALA A 103 31.10 16.74 5.25
N PRO A 104 30.62 15.51 4.98
CA PRO A 104 29.88 14.73 5.96
C PRO A 104 30.77 14.29 7.12
N THR A 105 30.20 14.21 8.32
CA THR A 105 30.92 13.72 9.50
C THR A 105 30.81 12.20 9.63
N GLN A 106 31.70 11.61 10.43
CA GLN A 106 31.66 10.18 10.75
C GLN A 106 30.36 9.77 11.47
N ALA A 107 29.87 10.62 12.39
CA ALA A 107 28.60 10.40 13.07
C ALA A 107 27.41 10.34 12.08
N GLU A 108 27.43 11.19 11.05
CA GLU A 108 26.41 11.18 9.99
C GLU A 108 26.51 9.93 9.11
N TYR A 109 27.72 9.44 8.85
CA TYR A 109 27.92 8.16 8.17
C TYR A 109 27.32 7.02 8.96
N PHE A 110 27.65 6.90 10.26
CA PHE A 110 27.11 5.84 11.10
C PHE A 110 25.59 5.93 11.25
N ALA A 111 25.02 7.13 11.34
CA ALA A 111 23.56 7.29 11.35
C ALA A 111 22.91 6.74 10.06
N ALA A 112 23.46 7.05 8.89
CA ALA A 112 22.99 6.52 7.62
C ALA A 112 23.20 5.00 7.52
N PHE A 113 24.35 4.51 7.97
CA PHE A 113 24.73 3.10 7.96
C PHE A 113 23.85 2.25 8.88
N CYS A 114 23.55 2.73 10.08
CA CYS A 114 22.63 2.07 11.01
C CYS A 114 21.23 2.01 10.41
N THR A 115 20.74 3.10 9.81
CA THR A 115 19.40 3.14 9.22
C THR A 115 19.22 2.09 8.10
N ILE A 116 20.20 1.92 7.21
CA ILE A 116 20.13 0.87 6.18
C ILE A 116 20.34 -0.54 6.75
N SER A 117 21.16 -0.69 7.79
CA SER A 117 21.40 -1.99 8.43
C SER A 117 20.16 -2.48 9.18
N GLU A 118 19.50 -1.61 9.93
CA GLU A 118 18.21 -1.88 10.56
C GLU A 118 17.16 -2.30 9.52
N SER A 119 17.05 -1.57 8.41
CA SER A 119 16.12 -1.93 7.33
C SER A 119 16.43 -3.30 6.72
N LEU A 120 17.71 -3.67 6.58
CA LEU A 120 18.12 -5.00 6.11
C LEU A 120 17.72 -6.11 7.09
N ASP A 121 17.93 -5.90 8.39
CA ASP A 121 17.64 -6.87 9.44
C ASP A 121 16.14 -7.03 9.68
N ASN A 122 15.38 -5.94 9.69
CA ASN A 122 13.93 -5.99 9.79
C ASN A 122 13.31 -6.78 8.62
N MET A 123 13.85 -6.60 7.41
CA MET A 123 13.45 -7.39 6.25
C MET A 123 13.69 -8.90 6.41
N ARG A 124 14.71 -9.32 7.17
CA ARG A 124 14.93 -10.75 7.51
C ARG A 124 13.87 -11.31 8.45
N ALA A 125 13.22 -10.46 9.25
CA ALA A 125 12.10 -10.89 10.08
C ALA A 125 10.82 -11.11 9.25
N VAL A 126 10.69 -10.45 8.09
CA VAL A 126 9.51 -10.55 7.22
C VAL A 126 9.64 -11.67 6.18
N TYR A 127 10.82 -11.84 5.59
CA TYR A 127 11.07 -12.84 4.56
C TYR A 127 12.21 -13.79 4.91
N ALA A 128 11.97 -15.08 4.67
CA ALA A 128 13.03 -16.08 4.58
C ALA A 128 13.83 -15.88 3.29
N ASN A 129 15.03 -16.44 3.25
CA ASN A 129 15.83 -16.40 2.03
C ASN A 129 15.21 -17.30 0.94
N VAL A 130 15.33 -16.87 -0.31
CA VAL A 130 14.83 -17.62 -1.47
C VAL A 130 15.70 -18.84 -1.66
N GLY A 131 15.08 -20.03 -1.61
CA GLY A 131 15.80 -21.31 -1.73
C GLY A 131 16.51 -21.72 -0.45
N GLU A 132 16.15 -21.16 0.72
CA GLU A 132 16.66 -21.61 2.01
C GLU A 132 16.27 -23.07 2.29
N THR A 133 17.24 -23.87 2.75
CA THR A 133 17.06 -25.28 3.11
C THR A 133 17.82 -25.57 4.41
N HIS A 134 17.66 -26.78 4.97
CA HIS A 134 18.42 -27.20 6.17
C HIS A 134 19.94 -27.18 6.00
N LYS A 135 20.47 -27.16 4.76
CA LYS A 135 21.91 -27.14 4.47
C LYS A 135 22.40 -25.85 3.83
N GLN A 136 21.51 -25.03 3.28
CA GLN A 136 21.87 -23.88 2.46
C GLN A 136 21.08 -22.65 2.90
N ILE A 137 21.79 -21.54 3.09
CA ILE A 137 21.21 -20.29 3.59
C ILE A 137 20.29 -19.59 2.57
N GLY A 138 20.31 -19.99 1.29
CA GLY A 138 19.52 -19.37 0.23
C GLY A 138 20.01 -17.98 -0.20
N LEU A 139 19.24 -17.32 -1.05
CA LEU A 139 19.51 -15.97 -1.55
C LEU A 139 18.63 -14.94 -0.84
N TYR A 140 19.23 -13.81 -0.46
CA TYR A 140 18.45 -12.72 0.13
C TYR A 140 17.47 -12.15 -0.90
N PRO A 141 16.15 -12.10 -0.60
CA PRO A 141 15.10 -11.80 -1.59
C PRO A 141 15.20 -10.39 -2.20
N TYR A 142 15.83 -9.45 -1.50
CA TYR A 142 15.91 -8.05 -1.90
C TYR A 142 17.35 -7.55 -1.91
N ALA A 143 18.21 -8.24 -2.65
CA ALA A 143 19.64 -7.92 -2.81
C ALA A 143 19.96 -6.43 -3.06
N PRO A 144 19.14 -5.64 -3.78
CA PRO A 144 19.42 -4.21 -3.97
C PRO A 144 19.52 -3.40 -2.66
N LEU A 145 18.91 -3.83 -1.54
CA LEU A 145 19.15 -3.20 -0.23
C LEU A 145 20.61 -3.34 0.22
N HIS A 146 21.21 -4.50 -0.05
CA HIS A 146 22.63 -4.71 0.21
C HIS A 146 23.48 -3.85 -0.72
N ASP A 147 23.08 -3.65 -1.97
CA ASP A 147 23.78 -2.78 -2.91
C ASP A 147 23.76 -1.31 -2.48
N MET A 148 22.63 -0.83 -1.94
CA MET A 148 22.55 0.49 -1.32
C MET A 148 23.55 0.64 -0.17
N ARG A 149 23.66 -0.37 0.70
CA ARG A 149 24.64 -0.37 1.80
C ARG A 149 26.07 -0.38 1.28
N ARG A 150 26.39 -1.23 0.30
CA ARG A 150 27.73 -1.31 -0.32
C ARG A 150 28.13 0.02 -0.97
N ALA A 151 27.19 0.69 -1.64
CA ALA A 151 27.40 2.00 -2.23
C ALA A 151 27.66 3.08 -1.17
N LEU A 152 27.02 3.02 -0.01
CA LEU A 152 27.36 3.92 1.11
C LEU A 152 28.78 3.64 1.64
N GLN A 153 29.14 2.36 1.80
CA GLN A 153 30.45 1.96 2.32
C GLN A 153 31.62 2.40 1.43
N SER A 154 31.42 2.54 0.11
CA SER A 154 32.49 2.97 -0.82
C SER A 154 32.94 4.43 -0.63
N ILE A 155 32.16 5.22 0.10
CA ILE A 155 32.41 6.64 0.39
C ILE A 155 32.59 6.90 1.89
N GLU A 156 32.98 5.87 2.65
CA GLU A 156 33.28 5.99 4.08
C GLU A 156 34.43 7.00 4.33
N PRO A 157 34.28 7.97 5.24
CA PRO A 157 35.26 9.04 5.45
C PRO A 157 36.64 8.57 5.90
N GLU A 158 36.71 7.47 6.66
CA GLU A 158 37.95 6.98 7.29
C GLU A 158 38.58 5.78 6.59
N ALA A 159 38.08 5.38 5.42
CA ALA A 159 38.59 4.24 4.66
C ALA A 159 40.01 4.46 4.05
N GLY A 160 40.74 5.48 4.48
CA GLY A 160 42.08 5.82 4.00
C GLY A 160 42.14 6.40 2.57
N ARG A 161 40.98 6.58 1.93
CA ARG A 161 40.82 7.12 0.58
C ARG A 161 40.15 8.48 0.62
N GLN A 162 40.69 9.46 -0.10
CA GLN A 162 40.02 10.74 -0.25
C GLN A 162 38.80 10.61 -1.18
N VAL A 163 37.61 10.83 -0.63
CA VAL A 163 36.33 10.73 -1.35
C VAL A 163 36.08 12.02 -2.12
N THR A 164 36.03 11.90 -3.45
CA THR A 164 35.75 13.04 -4.34
C THR A 164 34.26 13.36 -4.45
N ALA A 165 33.91 14.50 -5.04
CA ALA A 165 32.52 14.82 -5.36
C ALA A 165 31.92 13.85 -6.39
N GLU A 166 32.74 13.33 -7.32
CA GLU A 166 32.32 12.34 -8.31
C GLU A 166 32.00 10.99 -7.65
N ASP A 167 32.80 10.56 -6.68
CA ASP A 167 32.52 9.35 -5.88
C ASP A 167 31.17 9.45 -5.17
N ARG A 168 30.88 10.59 -4.55
CA ARG A 168 29.60 10.83 -3.86
C ARG A 168 28.43 10.81 -4.84
N LYS A 169 28.61 11.37 -6.04
CA LYS A 169 27.61 11.32 -7.11
C LYS A 169 27.39 9.88 -7.59
N LEU A 170 28.45 9.12 -7.83
CA LEU A 170 28.36 7.73 -8.26
C LEU A 170 27.65 6.86 -7.21
N ALA A 171 28.02 7.01 -5.92
CA ALA A 171 27.34 6.32 -4.83
C ALA A 171 25.86 6.67 -4.76
N ARG A 172 25.51 7.96 -4.91
CA ARG A 172 24.12 8.44 -4.94
C ARG A 172 23.33 7.81 -6.07
N ASP A 173 23.88 7.81 -7.28
CA ASP A 173 23.22 7.27 -8.47
C ASP A 173 23.03 5.75 -8.32
N ALA A 174 24.03 5.04 -7.80
CA ALA A 174 23.94 3.60 -7.49
C ALA A 174 22.87 3.29 -6.41
N ILE A 175 22.78 4.12 -5.37
CA ILE A 175 21.75 4.01 -4.32
C ILE A 175 20.35 4.20 -4.92
N LEU A 176 20.18 5.22 -5.78
CA LEU A 176 18.89 5.49 -6.43
C LEU A 176 18.50 4.36 -7.39
N GLN A 177 19.43 3.90 -8.23
CA GLN A 177 19.21 2.78 -9.13
C GLN A 177 18.79 1.52 -8.37
N SER A 178 19.50 1.19 -7.29
CA SER A 178 19.20 0.03 -6.44
C SER A 178 17.83 0.15 -5.79
N PHE A 179 17.48 1.35 -5.29
CA PHE A 179 16.16 1.62 -4.71
C PHE A 179 15.03 1.51 -5.76
N TYR A 180 15.24 1.96 -6.99
CA TYR A 180 14.23 1.84 -8.04
C TYR A 180 14.02 0.39 -8.48
N ALA A 181 15.10 -0.39 -8.65
CA ALA A 181 15.01 -1.81 -8.94
C ALA A 181 14.29 -2.59 -7.82
N LEU A 182 14.59 -2.25 -6.56
CA LEU A 182 13.87 -2.78 -5.40
C LEU A 182 12.38 -2.41 -5.45
N ARG A 183 12.07 -1.14 -5.71
CA ARG A 183 10.69 -0.63 -5.72
C ARG A 183 9.82 -1.40 -6.71
N GLU A 184 10.29 -1.62 -7.92
CA GLU A 184 9.50 -2.29 -8.96
C GLU A 184 9.02 -3.68 -8.51
N THR A 185 9.92 -4.47 -7.95
CA THR A 185 9.61 -5.84 -7.50
C THR A 185 8.92 -5.88 -6.13
N PHE A 186 9.30 -4.99 -5.20
CA PHE A 186 8.72 -4.95 -3.86
C PHE A 186 7.25 -4.50 -3.87
N LEU A 187 6.89 -3.53 -4.73
CA LEU A 187 5.51 -3.04 -4.82
C LEU A 187 4.53 -4.10 -5.34
N GLU A 188 4.99 -5.09 -6.10
CA GLU A 188 4.15 -6.21 -6.53
C GLU A 188 3.66 -7.07 -5.36
N GLU A 189 4.38 -7.10 -4.23
CA GLU A 189 3.98 -7.83 -3.03
C GLU A 189 2.95 -7.07 -2.19
N LEU A 190 2.87 -5.75 -2.33
CA LEU A 190 1.92 -4.88 -1.63
C LEU A 190 0.50 -4.92 -2.21
N ASP A 191 0.30 -5.55 -3.38
CA ASP A 191 -0.98 -5.62 -4.11
C ASP A 191 -1.68 -4.25 -4.19
N LEU A 192 -0.95 -3.21 -4.61
CA LEU A 192 -1.49 -1.85 -4.68
C LEU A 192 -2.54 -1.72 -5.79
N GLU A 193 -3.74 -1.27 -5.42
CA GLU A 193 -4.79 -0.91 -6.36
C GLU A 193 -4.59 0.51 -6.92
N ALA A 194 -5.14 0.75 -8.12
CA ALA A 194 -5.17 2.09 -8.67
C ALA A 194 -6.09 2.99 -7.82
N PRO A 195 -5.72 4.26 -7.58
CA PRO A 195 -6.60 5.18 -6.87
C PRO A 195 -7.87 5.49 -7.68
N ASP A 196 -9.03 5.56 -7.01
CA ASP A 196 -10.31 5.92 -7.65
C ASP A 196 -10.37 7.38 -8.13
N ASN A 197 -9.58 8.26 -7.51
CA ASN A 197 -9.60 9.70 -7.78
C ASN A 197 -8.18 10.23 -8.03
N PRO A 198 -7.50 9.79 -9.12
CA PRO A 198 -6.12 10.20 -9.39
C PRO A 198 -6.04 11.64 -9.89
N LEU A 199 -4.99 12.36 -9.50
CA LEU A 199 -4.58 13.61 -10.11
C LEU A 199 -3.47 13.34 -11.13
N LEU A 200 -3.85 13.04 -12.38
CA LEU A 200 -2.92 12.60 -13.43
C LEU A 200 -2.21 13.73 -14.17
N ILE A 201 -2.68 14.97 -14.01
CA ILE A 201 -2.11 16.13 -14.72
C ILE A 201 -0.82 16.61 -14.05
N HIS A 202 0.21 16.85 -14.87
CA HIS A 202 1.38 17.61 -14.42
C HIS A 202 0.93 19.04 -14.04
N ASN A 203 1.55 19.63 -13.01
CA ASN A 203 1.17 20.96 -12.49
C ASN A 203 -0.30 21.09 -12.05
N GLY A 204 -0.88 20.02 -11.47
CA GLY A 204 -2.22 20.06 -10.91
C GLY A 204 -2.43 21.21 -9.91
N ARG A 205 -3.58 21.88 -9.99
CA ARG A 205 -3.88 23.10 -9.22
C ARG A 205 -5.02 22.87 -8.25
N ARG A 206 -5.00 23.59 -7.12
CA ARG A 206 -6.10 23.61 -6.17
C ARG A 206 -7.35 24.19 -6.84
N MET A 207 -8.45 23.43 -6.86
CA MET A 207 -9.73 23.91 -7.41
C MET A 207 -10.64 24.59 -6.37
N LYS A 208 -10.44 24.30 -5.08
CA LYS A 208 -11.29 24.85 -4.01
C LYS A 208 -10.83 26.26 -3.61
N LYS A 209 -11.76 27.19 -3.52
CA LYS A 209 -11.51 28.52 -2.94
C LYS A 209 -11.29 28.43 -1.42
N PRO A 210 -10.47 29.31 -0.83
CA PRO A 210 -10.48 29.50 0.62
C PRO A 210 -11.87 29.89 1.14
N GLY A 211 -12.23 29.44 2.34
CA GLY A 211 -13.47 29.79 3.00
C GLY A 211 -14.36 28.60 3.34
N ALA A 212 -15.47 28.89 4.00
CA ALA A 212 -16.47 27.91 4.43
C ALA A 212 -17.86 28.30 3.91
N PRO A 213 -18.73 27.32 3.61
CA PRO A 213 -20.11 27.59 3.24
C PRO A 213 -20.86 28.28 4.39
N GLY A 214 -21.91 29.05 4.06
CA GLY A 214 -22.60 29.90 5.04
C GLY A 214 -23.17 29.13 6.24
N TRP A 215 -23.60 27.88 6.06
CA TRP A 215 -24.10 27.05 7.16
C TRP A 215 -23.00 26.70 8.18
N ALA A 216 -21.75 26.49 7.73
CA ALA A 216 -20.64 26.17 8.61
C ALA A 216 -20.25 27.37 9.47
N ARG A 217 -20.24 28.57 8.87
CA ARG A 217 -20.04 29.84 9.61
C ARG A 217 -21.13 30.03 10.67
N ARG A 218 -22.40 29.81 10.31
CA ARG A 218 -23.51 29.88 11.28
C ARG A 218 -23.36 28.89 12.43
N ARG A 219 -22.91 27.67 12.16
CA ARG A 219 -22.65 26.65 13.20
C ARG A 219 -21.51 27.06 14.11
N GLN A 220 -20.40 27.56 13.55
CA GLN A 220 -19.27 28.10 14.32
C GLN A 220 -19.73 29.23 15.26
N SER A 221 -20.52 30.20 14.76
CA SER A 221 -21.06 31.29 15.60
C SER A 221 -21.98 30.77 16.71
N ARG A 222 -22.78 29.73 16.44
CA ARG A 222 -23.62 29.09 17.48
C ARG A 222 -22.76 28.43 18.56
N GLN A 223 -21.68 27.76 18.18
CA GLN A 223 -20.75 27.12 19.12
C GLN A 223 -20.05 28.14 20.00
N HIS A 224 -19.56 29.24 19.43
CA HIS A 224 -18.94 30.33 20.18
C HIS A 224 -19.89 30.88 21.25
N ARG A 225 -21.12 31.24 20.86
CA ARG A 225 -22.14 31.73 21.80
C ARG A 225 -22.50 30.72 22.89
N TYR A 226 -22.52 29.43 22.57
CA TYR A 226 -22.80 28.39 23.55
C TYR A 226 -21.64 28.25 24.56
N GLN A 227 -20.39 28.25 24.09
CA GLN A 227 -19.22 28.16 24.96
C GLN A 227 -19.10 29.38 25.87
N ASP A 228 -19.21 30.59 25.33
CA ASP A 228 -19.16 31.84 26.11
C ASP A 228 -20.20 31.88 27.24
N ARG A 229 -21.39 31.31 27.00
CA ARG A 229 -22.47 31.25 27.98
C ARG A 229 -22.19 30.30 29.14
N ASN A 230 -21.45 29.21 28.91
CA ASN A 230 -21.22 28.16 29.90
C ASN A 230 -19.84 28.26 30.55
N THR A 231 -18.85 28.80 29.85
CA THR A 231 -17.47 28.93 30.31
C THR A 231 -16.88 30.20 29.70
N PRO A 232 -16.92 31.34 30.41
CA PRO A 232 -16.38 32.58 29.88
C PRO A 232 -14.88 32.43 29.61
N ALA A 233 -14.45 32.77 28.39
CA ALA A 233 -13.05 32.69 27.99
C ALA A 233 -12.20 33.78 28.68
N ASP A 234 -10.94 33.46 28.99
CA ASP A 234 -9.98 34.46 29.44
C ASP A 234 -9.76 35.49 28.30
N PRO A 235 -10.06 36.78 28.53
CA PRO A 235 -9.93 37.81 27.50
C PRO A 235 -8.52 37.90 26.90
N ARG A 236 -7.47 37.64 27.69
CA ARG A 236 -6.08 37.70 27.23
C ARG A 236 -5.79 36.62 26.19
N ILE A 237 -6.27 35.40 26.45
CA ILE A 237 -6.12 34.26 25.55
C ILE A 237 -6.90 34.51 24.26
N THR A 238 -8.15 35.01 24.37
CA THR A 238 -8.98 35.33 23.22
C THR A 238 -8.33 36.39 22.33
N THR A 239 -7.82 37.48 22.91
CA THR A 239 -7.13 38.53 22.15
C THR A 239 -5.88 37.98 21.46
N PHE A 240 -5.05 37.22 22.17
CA PHE A 240 -3.84 36.61 21.60
C PHE A 240 -4.17 35.68 20.42
N LEU A 241 -5.13 34.76 20.58
CA LEU A 241 -5.52 33.83 19.53
C LEU A 241 -6.19 34.53 18.34
N THR A 242 -6.97 35.60 18.58
CA THR A 242 -7.57 36.40 17.51
C THR A 242 -6.49 37.08 16.67
N GLN A 243 -5.47 37.66 17.30
CA GLN A 243 -4.34 38.27 16.60
C GLN A 243 -3.56 37.26 15.77
N LEU A 244 -3.32 36.05 16.28
CA LEU A 244 -2.69 34.97 15.52
C LEU A 244 -3.54 34.57 14.31
N TYR A 245 -4.85 34.40 14.50
CA TYR A 245 -5.77 34.07 13.42
C TYR A 245 -5.80 35.15 12.32
N ASP A 246 -5.87 36.43 12.70
CA ASP A 246 -5.85 37.54 11.75
C ASP A 246 -4.52 37.62 10.99
N ARG A 247 -3.41 37.36 11.68
CA ARG A 247 -2.08 37.24 11.06
C ARG A 247 -2.01 36.09 10.06
N GLU A 248 -2.59 34.93 10.38
CA GLU A 248 -2.69 33.80 9.45
C GLU A 248 -3.57 34.12 8.22
N GLN A 249 -4.63 34.91 8.39
CA GLN A 249 -5.48 35.31 7.26
C GLN A 249 -4.82 36.34 6.34
N THR A 250 -4.00 37.24 6.89
CA THR A 250 -3.34 38.33 6.16
C THR A 250 -1.97 37.94 5.61
N THR A 251 -1.35 36.87 6.11
CA THR A 251 -0.11 36.32 5.55
C THR A 251 -0.34 35.91 4.09
N ALA A 252 0.52 36.39 3.19
CA ALA A 252 0.43 36.09 1.76
C ALA A 252 0.42 34.57 1.55
N LYS A 253 -0.70 34.07 1.03
CA LYS A 253 -0.89 32.66 0.71
C LYS A 253 -0.27 32.42 -0.67
N PRO A 254 0.82 31.64 -0.80
CA PRO A 254 1.55 31.49 -2.07
C PRO A 254 0.73 30.78 -3.16
N TRP A 255 -0.43 30.19 -2.83
CA TRP A 255 -1.33 29.56 -3.79
C TRP A 255 -2.32 30.57 -4.38
N ARG A 256 -2.43 30.59 -5.72
CA ARG A 256 -3.34 31.49 -6.46
C ARG A 256 -4.80 31.34 -5.99
N GLU A 257 -5.49 32.48 -5.90
CA GLU A 257 -6.95 32.49 -5.78
C GLU A 257 -7.57 31.86 -7.04
N VAL A 258 -8.51 30.94 -6.84
CA VAL A 258 -9.26 30.35 -7.96
C VAL A 258 -10.24 31.41 -8.46
N ALA A 259 -10.00 31.92 -9.66
CA ALA A 259 -10.93 32.83 -10.32
C ALA A 259 -12.33 32.20 -10.36
N ALA A 260 -13.39 33.00 -10.19
CA ALA A 260 -14.75 32.50 -10.39
C ALA A 260 -14.88 31.97 -11.82
N LYS A 261 -15.49 30.79 -11.98
CA LYS A 261 -15.85 30.28 -13.31
C LYS A 261 -16.72 31.36 -13.97
N PRO A 262 -16.36 31.87 -15.15
CA PRO A 262 -17.20 32.84 -15.83
C PRO A 262 -18.55 32.16 -16.09
N THR A 263 -19.59 32.67 -15.44
CA THR A 263 -20.98 32.32 -15.71
C THR A 263 -21.30 32.81 -17.12
N GLY A 264 -21.11 31.96 -18.13
CA GLY A 264 -21.42 32.32 -19.52
C GLY A 264 -20.71 31.57 -20.64
N ALA A 265 -19.91 30.53 -20.37
CA ALA A 265 -19.40 29.69 -21.46
C ALA A 265 -20.40 28.56 -21.76
N VAL A 266 -21.17 28.75 -22.84
CA VAL A 266 -21.96 27.71 -23.49
C VAL A 266 -21.07 26.48 -23.70
N GLU A 267 -21.50 25.33 -23.17
CA GLU A 267 -20.93 24.02 -23.51
C GLU A 267 -21.12 23.80 -25.02
N THR A 268 -20.12 24.17 -25.82
CA THR A 268 -19.96 23.60 -27.14
C THR A 268 -19.54 22.16 -26.92
N LYS A 269 -20.50 21.24 -26.97
CA LYS A 269 -20.24 19.81 -27.15
C LYS A 269 -19.34 19.69 -28.38
N ALA A 270 -18.07 19.35 -28.16
CA ALA A 270 -17.20 18.95 -29.24
C ALA A 270 -17.80 17.68 -29.85
N SER A 271 -18.23 17.77 -31.11
CA SER A 271 -18.59 16.60 -31.91
C SER A 271 -17.41 15.62 -31.95
N PRO A 272 -17.65 14.30 -31.92
CA PRO A 272 -16.59 13.33 -32.07
C PRO A 272 -15.90 13.52 -33.44
N PRO A 273 -14.58 13.29 -33.53
CA PRO A 273 -13.88 13.38 -34.80
C PRO A 273 -14.42 12.33 -35.77
N ALA A 274 -14.75 12.78 -36.98
CA ALA A 274 -15.20 11.92 -38.06
C ALA A 274 -14.14 10.84 -38.36
N GLU A 275 -14.60 9.59 -38.48
CA GLU A 275 -13.83 8.49 -39.04
C GLU A 275 -13.30 8.90 -40.41
N ALA A 276 -11.98 8.99 -40.53
CA ALA A 276 -11.32 9.14 -41.81
C ALA A 276 -11.39 7.79 -42.55
N ALA A 277 -12.37 7.68 -43.45
CA ALA A 277 -12.33 6.73 -44.54
C ALA A 277 -11.34 7.24 -45.62
N ALA A 278 -10.30 6.44 -45.89
CA ALA A 278 -9.57 6.37 -47.17
C ALA A 278 -8.76 5.06 -47.13
N GLN A 279 -9.19 3.97 -47.79
CA GLN A 279 -8.95 3.67 -49.20
C GLN A 279 -7.50 3.91 -49.64
N THR A 280 -6.66 2.87 -49.54
CA THR A 280 -6.06 2.15 -50.68
C THR A 280 -5.47 0.84 -50.22
#